data_AF-A0A7R7W900-F1
#
_entry.id   AF-A0A7R7W900-F1
#
_cell.length_a   1.000
_cell.length_b   1.000
_cell.length_c   1.000
_cell.angle_alpha   90.00
_cell.angle_beta   90.00
_cell.angle_gamma   90.00
#
_symmetry.space_group_name_H-M   'P 1'
#
loop_
_entity.id
_entity.type
_entity.pdbx_description
1 polymer ?
#
loop_
_entity_poly.entity_id
_entity_poly.type
_entity_poly.pdbx_seq_one_letter_code
_entity_poly.pdbx_strand_id
1 'polypeptide(L)'
;MPTTLWGPIPAVSQRLRGRLDLRIWDWEFRHTLKCRGLEHLLRSDLPRPDKTHATFALWRHWSITVRRWMNRQLSRKIRAKLGASRFAKKYADDAYNVIRDLGSHYDHALCKATWFKLIDMRWFHYTTVAQYVTSFQRAPVDAKELNRGISPYTALIAILGELESDVPHWVATVLLFLPEDAVTDYTDADYFKACRMVIKQDDMLNQRNSRVARGG
;
A
#
# COMPACT_ATOMS: atom_id res chain seq x y z
N MET A 1 -11.85 21.81 25.45
CA MET A 1 -11.40 20.44 25.79
C MET A 1 -12.38 19.83 26.79
N PRO A 2 -12.71 18.54 26.69
CA PRO A 2 -13.51 17.86 27.71
C PRO A 2 -12.76 17.84 29.05
N THR A 3 -13.48 17.98 30.17
CA THR A 3 -12.92 17.77 31.53
C THR A 3 -12.86 16.28 31.88
N THR A 4 -13.79 15.49 31.36
CA THR A 4 -13.85 14.02 31.51
C THR A 4 -14.29 13.36 30.20
N LEU A 5 -13.93 12.09 30.01
CA LEU A 5 -14.39 11.27 28.88
C LEU A 5 -15.43 10.24 29.35
N TRP A 6 -16.43 10.01 28.51
CA TRP A 6 -17.45 8.96 28.68
C TRP A 6 -16.87 7.60 28.27
N GLY A 7 -15.81 7.16 28.95
CA GLY A 7 -15.09 5.90 28.69
C GLY A 7 -13.73 6.05 27.99
N PRO A 8 -13.00 4.94 27.82
CA PRO A 8 -11.68 4.93 27.20
C PRO A 8 -11.74 5.32 25.72
N ILE A 9 -10.64 5.86 25.20
CA ILE A 9 -10.50 6.13 23.77
C ILE A 9 -10.46 4.77 23.03
N PRO A 10 -11.38 4.50 22.09
CA PRO A 10 -11.42 3.24 21.34
C PRO A 10 -10.10 2.97 20.61
N ALA A 11 -9.78 1.71 20.35
CA ALA A 11 -8.66 1.37 19.47
C ALA A 11 -9.05 1.62 18.00
N VAL A 12 -8.06 1.90 17.15
CA VAL A 12 -8.25 1.90 15.69
C VAL A 12 -8.32 0.46 15.18
N SER A 13 -8.94 0.25 14.01
CA SER A 13 -9.20 -1.10 13.47
C SER A 13 -7.89 -1.82 13.11
N GLN A 14 -6.93 -1.08 12.56
CA GLN A 14 -5.65 -1.60 12.12
C GLN A 14 -4.49 -0.81 12.72
N ARG A 15 -3.51 -1.51 13.30
CA ARG A 15 -2.29 -0.87 13.80
C ARG A 15 -1.41 -0.39 12.64
N LEU A 16 -0.75 0.76 12.79
CA LEU A 16 0.20 1.27 11.80
C LEU A 16 1.41 0.34 11.67
N ARG A 17 1.57 -0.33 10.51
CA ARG A 17 2.73 -1.18 10.21
C ARG A 17 3.73 -0.49 9.29
N GLY A 18 3.23 0.40 8.42
CA GLY A 18 4.04 1.20 7.51
C GLY A 18 3.18 2.05 6.59
N ARG A 19 3.73 2.42 5.44
CA ARG A 19 3.16 3.41 4.52
C ARG A 19 1.78 3.03 3.96
N LEU A 20 1.59 1.76 3.61
CA LEU A 20 0.33 1.28 3.02
C LEU A 20 -0.85 1.47 3.99
N ASP A 21 -0.62 1.26 5.28
CA ASP A 21 -1.65 1.44 6.30
C ASP A 21 -1.83 2.90 6.71
N LEU A 22 -0.87 3.78 6.40
CA LEU A 22 -0.79 5.12 6.97
C LEU A 22 -2.04 5.93 6.67
N ARG A 23 -2.58 5.87 5.44
CA ARG A 23 -3.77 6.65 5.06
C ARG A 23 -5.00 6.26 5.88
N ILE A 24 -5.27 4.96 5.98
CA ILE A 24 -6.42 4.41 6.70
C ILE A 24 -6.25 4.66 8.19
N TRP A 25 -5.06 4.35 8.73
CA TRP A 25 -4.72 4.58 10.12
C TRP A 25 -4.90 6.05 10.49
N ASP A 26 -4.39 6.98 9.68
CA ASP A 26 -4.45 8.41 9.94
C ASP A 26 -5.89 8.93 10.01
N TRP A 27 -6.72 8.49 9.06
CA TRP A 27 -8.12 8.86 9.01
C TRP A 27 -8.89 8.35 10.23
N GLU A 28 -8.78 7.06 10.56
CA GLU A 28 -9.45 6.47 11.73
C GLU A 28 -9.00 7.12 13.04
N PHE A 29 -7.70 7.40 13.12
CA PHE A 29 -7.08 7.99 14.29
C PHE A 29 -7.61 9.41 14.56
N ARG A 30 -7.63 10.27 13.52
CA ARG A 30 -8.21 11.62 13.59
C ARG A 30 -9.70 11.56 13.90
N HIS A 31 -10.44 10.70 13.22
CA HIS A 31 -11.88 10.55 13.42
C HIS A 31 -12.21 10.15 14.87
N THR A 32 -11.49 9.17 15.42
CA THR A 32 -11.67 8.71 16.81
C THR A 32 -11.46 9.85 17.80
N LEU A 33 -10.40 10.66 17.64
CA LEU A 33 -10.14 11.79 18.52
C LEU A 33 -11.12 12.94 18.30
N LYS A 34 -11.60 13.16 17.07
CA LYS A 34 -12.63 14.14 16.75
C LYS A 34 -13.93 13.84 17.47
N CYS A 35 -14.39 12.58 17.45
CA CYS A 35 -15.56 12.13 18.20
C CYS A 35 -15.43 12.30 19.72
N ARG A 36 -14.20 12.45 20.23
CA ARG A 36 -13.91 12.71 21.65
C ARG A 36 -13.58 14.17 21.95
N GLY A 37 -13.62 15.06 20.96
CA GLY A 37 -13.25 16.48 21.13
C GLY A 37 -11.76 16.71 21.38
N LEU A 38 -10.91 15.78 20.97
CA LEU A 38 -9.46 15.75 21.22
C LEU A 38 -8.59 15.95 19.97
N GLU A 39 -9.19 16.06 18.78
CA GLU A 39 -8.46 16.16 17.49
C GLU A 39 -7.42 17.31 17.47
N HIS A 40 -7.75 18.45 18.07
CA HIS A 40 -6.86 19.61 18.16
C HIS A 40 -5.54 19.34 18.91
N LEU A 41 -5.44 18.26 19.71
CA LEU A 41 -4.20 17.85 20.35
C LEU A 41 -3.15 17.33 19.35
N LEU A 42 -3.55 16.99 18.13
CA LEU A 42 -2.66 16.54 17.07
C LEU A 42 -2.08 17.69 16.23
N ARG A 43 -2.61 18.90 16.41
CA ARG A 43 -2.30 20.07 15.57
C ARG A 43 -1.10 20.81 16.14
N SER A 44 0.07 20.59 15.53
CA SER A 44 1.30 21.30 15.86
C SER A 44 1.32 22.76 15.36
N ASP A 45 0.40 23.11 14.46
CA ASP A 45 0.20 24.47 13.96
C ASP A 45 -0.58 25.36 14.95
N LEU A 46 -1.26 24.75 15.93
CA LEU A 46 -1.92 25.50 16.99
C LEU A 46 -0.95 25.80 18.13
N PRO A 47 -0.91 27.03 18.66
CA PRO A 47 -0.09 27.33 19.81
C PRO A 47 -0.55 26.53 21.03
N ARG A 48 0.42 25.98 21.76
CA ARG A 48 0.14 25.29 23.02
C ARG A 48 -0.30 26.32 24.06
N PRO A 49 -1.22 25.96 24.98
CA PRO A 49 -1.57 26.85 26.09
C PRO A 49 -0.34 27.25 26.90
N ASP A 50 -0.35 28.48 27.42
CA ASP A 50 0.72 28.97 28.27
C ASP A 50 0.84 28.13 29.54
N LYS A 51 2.07 27.76 29.93
CA LYS A 51 2.34 26.90 31.09
C LYS A 51 1.82 27.45 32.41
N THR A 52 1.69 28.78 32.52
CA THR A 52 1.19 29.49 33.70
C THR A 52 -0.33 29.50 33.77
N HIS A 53 -1.01 29.20 32.66
CA HIS A 53 -2.47 29.25 32.58
C HIS A 53 -3.10 27.95 33.07
N ALA A 54 -4.23 28.05 33.79
CA ALA A 54 -4.93 26.90 34.35
C ALA A 54 -5.34 25.84 33.30
N THR A 55 -5.58 26.26 32.06
CA THR A 55 -5.93 25.37 30.93
C THR A 55 -4.76 24.50 30.47
N PHE A 56 -3.52 24.85 30.78
CA PHE A 56 -2.35 24.04 30.42
C PHE A 56 -2.33 22.71 31.15
N ALA A 57 -2.76 22.66 32.42
CA ALA A 57 -2.82 21.41 33.17
C ALA A 57 -3.75 20.40 32.50
N LEU A 58 -4.93 20.85 32.06
CA LEU A 58 -5.91 20.04 31.36
C LEU A 58 -5.41 19.61 29.97
N TRP A 59 -4.82 20.56 29.22
CA TRP A 59 -4.21 20.27 27.91
C TRP A 59 -3.09 19.23 28.03
N ARG A 60 -2.21 19.41 29.01
CA ARG A 60 -1.08 18.51 29.28
C ARG A 60 -1.56 17.12 29.65
N HIS A 61 -2.59 17.02 30.51
CA HIS A 61 -3.18 15.76 30.90
C HIS A 61 -3.66 14.97 29.67
N TRP A 62 -4.52 15.60 28.84
CA TRP A 62 -5.05 14.93 27.65
C TRP A 62 -3.99 14.64 26.60
N SER A 63 -3.04 15.53 26.40
CA SER A 63 -1.92 15.34 25.48
C SER A 63 -1.08 14.11 25.86
N ILE A 64 -0.79 13.91 27.16
CA ILE A 64 -0.09 12.72 27.65
C ILE A 64 -0.96 11.46 27.47
N THR A 65 -2.25 11.54 27.76
CA THR A 65 -3.20 10.42 27.60
C THR A 65 -3.31 9.97 26.14
N VAL A 66 -3.52 10.91 25.22
CA VAL A 66 -3.58 10.64 23.77
C VAL A 66 -2.26 10.06 23.29
N ARG A 67 -1.11 10.60 23.70
CA ARG A 67 0.21 10.06 23.34
C ARG A 67 0.39 8.60 23.81
N ARG A 68 -0.02 8.28 25.05
CA ARG A 68 0.06 6.90 25.58
C ARG A 68 -0.87 5.96 24.81
N TRP A 69 -2.09 6.41 24.52
CA TRP A 69 -3.04 5.65 23.70
C TRP A 69 -2.50 5.42 22.30
N MET A 70 -1.93 6.44 21.66
CA MET A 70 -1.32 6.39 20.32
C MET A 70 -0.24 5.31 20.22
N ASN A 71 0.65 5.20 21.21
CA ASN A 71 1.70 4.17 21.24
C ASN A 71 1.14 2.73 21.21
N ARG A 72 -0.07 2.50 21.72
CA ARG A 72 -0.75 1.20 21.69
C ARG A 72 -1.33 0.87 20.31
N GLN A 73 -1.55 1.88 19.47
CA GLN A 73 -2.05 1.76 18.10
C GLN A 73 -0.96 1.47 17.06
N LEU A 74 0.30 1.33 17.48
CA LEU A 74 1.44 1.08 16.60
C LEU A 74 1.82 -0.40 16.57
N SER A 75 2.29 -0.88 15.42
CA SER A 75 2.97 -2.17 15.32
C SER A 75 4.27 -2.20 16.14
N ARG A 76 4.78 -3.40 16.46
CA ARG A 76 6.05 -3.58 17.17
C ARG A 76 7.21 -2.87 16.47
N LYS A 77 7.25 -2.94 15.13
CA LYS A 77 8.28 -2.33 14.28
C LYS A 77 8.26 -0.80 14.39
N ILE A 78 7.09 -0.17 14.19
CA ILE A 78 6.96 1.28 14.28
C ILE A 78 7.22 1.77 15.71
N ARG A 79 6.78 1.03 16.72
CA ARG A 79 7.06 1.36 18.13
C ARG A 79 8.57 1.31 18.45
N ALA A 80 9.30 0.33 17.93
CA ALA A 80 10.75 0.26 18.09
C ALA A 80 11.46 1.45 17.42
N LYS A 81 11.08 1.79 16.18
CA LYS A 81 11.56 3.00 15.49
C LYS A 81 11.23 4.27 16.26
N LEU A 82 10.04 4.35 16.83
CA LEU A 82 9.62 5.47 17.68
C LEU A 82 10.46 5.54 18.96
N GLY A 83 10.80 4.43 19.60
CA GLY A 83 11.69 4.42 20.76
C GLY A 83 13.12 4.87 20.43
N ALA A 84 13.64 4.50 19.27
CA ALA A 84 14.99 4.83 18.83
C ALA A 84 15.15 6.27 18.28
N SER A 85 14.06 6.89 17.84
CA SER A 85 14.14 8.21 17.19
C SER A 85 14.40 9.33 18.21
N ARG A 86 15.35 10.21 17.88
CA ARG A 86 15.81 11.35 18.69
C ARG A 86 14.84 12.54 18.72
N PHE A 87 13.78 12.51 17.91
CA PHE A 87 12.83 13.62 17.81
C PHE A 87 12.03 13.81 19.11
N ALA A 88 11.62 15.05 19.38
CA ALA A 88 10.75 15.35 20.52
C ALA A 88 9.43 14.57 20.39
N LYS A 89 8.98 13.99 21.51
CA LYS A 89 7.73 13.21 21.64
C LYS A 89 7.06 13.53 22.98
N LYS A 90 7.15 14.79 23.40
CA LYS A 90 6.73 15.22 24.73
C LYS A 90 5.21 15.18 24.83
N TYR A 91 4.55 15.65 23.77
CA TYR A 91 3.11 15.81 23.67
C TYR A 91 2.52 15.06 22.48
N ALA A 92 1.19 15.05 22.38
CA ALA A 92 0.46 14.29 21.37
C ALA A 92 0.78 14.75 19.94
N ASP A 93 0.84 16.05 19.68
CA ASP A 93 1.23 16.68 18.42
C ASP A 93 2.65 16.29 18.00
N ASP A 94 3.62 16.39 18.93
CA ASP A 94 5.00 15.98 18.70
C ASP A 94 5.07 14.51 18.26
N ALA A 95 4.46 13.62 19.05
CA ALA A 95 4.49 12.19 18.81
C ALA A 95 3.78 11.81 17.51
N TYR A 96 2.65 12.44 17.23
CA TYR A 96 1.85 12.21 16.03
C TYR A 96 2.63 12.56 14.75
N ASN A 97 3.31 13.71 14.72
CA ASN A 97 4.13 14.10 13.59
C ASN A 97 5.28 13.11 13.33
N VAL A 98 5.98 12.70 14.39
CA VAL A 98 7.05 11.70 14.28
C VAL A 98 6.52 10.34 13.83
N ILE A 99 5.34 9.92 14.30
CA ILE A 99 4.72 8.65 13.89
C ILE A 99 4.31 8.69 12.42
N ARG A 100 3.71 9.79 11.97
CA ARG A 100 3.37 9.98 10.55
C ARG A 100 4.61 9.94 9.68
N ASP A 101 5.69 10.62 10.09
CA ASP A 101 6.97 10.56 9.41
C ASP A 101 7.46 9.11 9.34
N LEU A 102 7.60 8.41 10.48
CA LEU A 102 8.03 7.01 10.56
C LEU A 102 7.15 6.03 9.76
N GLY A 103 5.85 6.28 9.70
CA GLY A 103 4.91 5.52 8.87
C GLY A 103 5.05 5.84 7.39
N SER A 104 5.46 7.06 7.04
CA SER A 104 5.71 7.50 5.67
C SER A 104 7.04 6.96 5.13
N HIS A 105 8.04 6.76 6.01
CA HIS A 105 9.35 6.22 5.65
C HIS A 105 9.20 4.86 4.97
N TYR A 106 9.95 4.69 3.87
CA TYR A 106 9.96 3.46 3.10
C TYR A 106 10.34 2.27 3.96
N ASP A 107 9.53 1.23 3.89
CA ASP A 107 9.95 -0.08 4.36
C ASP A 107 10.80 -0.72 3.27
N HIS A 108 12.10 -0.41 3.25
CA HIS A 108 13.03 -0.93 2.25
C HIS A 108 13.02 -2.47 2.17
N ALA A 109 12.72 -3.15 3.29
CA ALA A 109 12.56 -4.60 3.28
C ALA A 109 11.31 -5.04 2.51
N LEU A 110 10.19 -4.30 2.63
CA LEU A 110 8.98 -4.54 1.85
C LEU A 110 9.18 -4.19 0.38
N CYS A 111 9.83 -3.05 0.08
CA CYS A 111 10.17 -2.68 -1.29
C CYS A 111 11.06 -3.75 -1.95
N LYS A 112 12.10 -4.20 -1.23
CA LYS A 112 12.97 -5.30 -1.66
C LYS A 112 12.14 -6.56 -1.90
N ALA A 113 11.34 -7.00 -0.94
CA ALA A 113 10.53 -8.22 -1.08
C ALA A 113 9.52 -8.14 -2.23
N THR A 114 8.88 -6.99 -2.43
CA THR A 114 7.90 -6.77 -3.51
C THR A 114 8.59 -6.76 -4.87
N TRP A 115 9.76 -6.12 -4.97
CA TRP A 115 10.57 -6.10 -6.18
C TRP A 115 11.08 -7.50 -6.54
N PHE A 116 11.68 -8.22 -5.57
CA PHE A 116 12.15 -9.59 -5.79
C PHE A 116 10.99 -10.51 -6.16
N LYS A 117 9.84 -10.40 -5.47
CA LYS A 117 8.63 -11.15 -5.83
C LYS A 117 8.28 -10.94 -7.30
N LEU A 118 8.27 -9.70 -7.79
CA LEU A 118 7.94 -9.35 -9.17
C LEU A 118 8.93 -9.95 -10.19
N ILE A 119 10.24 -9.80 -9.97
CA ILE A 119 11.27 -10.28 -10.92
C ILE A 119 11.48 -11.79 -10.88
N ASP A 120 11.10 -12.45 -9.78
CA ASP A 120 11.19 -13.90 -9.62
C ASP A 120 9.93 -14.62 -10.11
N MET A 121 8.87 -13.88 -10.49
CA MET A 121 7.69 -14.47 -11.13
C MET A 121 8.07 -14.98 -12.52
N ARG A 122 8.17 -16.30 -12.65
CA ARG A 122 8.33 -16.99 -13.92
C ARG A 122 7.05 -17.69 -14.31
N TRP A 123 6.74 -17.72 -15.61
CA TRP A 123 5.54 -18.38 -16.13
C TRP A 123 5.51 -19.87 -15.75
N PHE A 124 6.64 -20.58 -15.88
CA PHE A 124 6.73 -22.02 -15.64
C PHE A 124 6.52 -22.43 -14.16
N HIS A 125 6.46 -21.49 -13.22
CA HIS A 125 6.06 -21.77 -11.84
C HIS A 125 4.55 -21.98 -11.67
N TYR A 126 3.76 -21.78 -12.74
CA TYR A 126 2.30 -21.82 -12.72
C TYR A 126 1.78 -22.93 -13.63
N THR A 127 0.61 -23.48 -13.29
CA THR A 127 0.01 -24.58 -14.05
C THR A 127 -0.66 -24.10 -15.34
N THR A 128 -1.08 -22.83 -15.39
CA THR A 128 -1.78 -22.25 -16.55
C THR A 128 -1.34 -20.81 -16.77
N VAL A 129 -1.42 -20.34 -18.04
CA VAL A 129 -1.13 -18.95 -18.39
C VAL A 129 -2.07 -18.02 -17.63
N ALA A 130 -3.35 -18.39 -17.49
CA ALA A 130 -4.32 -17.64 -16.72
C ALA A 130 -3.92 -17.42 -15.25
N GLN A 131 -3.41 -18.46 -14.57
CA GLN A 131 -2.93 -18.35 -13.19
C GLN A 131 -1.70 -17.44 -13.08
N TYR A 132 -0.74 -17.58 -14.00
CA TYR A 132 0.44 -16.74 -14.06
C TYR A 132 0.07 -15.26 -14.26
N VAL A 133 -0.70 -14.95 -15.32
CA VAL A 133 -1.09 -13.57 -15.68
C VAL A 133 -1.92 -12.94 -14.57
N THR A 134 -2.82 -13.70 -13.93
CA THR A 134 -3.63 -13.19 -12.81
C THR A 134 -2.77 -12.83 -11.60
N SER A 135 -1.73 -13.62 -11.33
CA SER A 135 -0.79 -13.36 -10.25
C SER A 135 0.14 -12.19 -10.58
N PHE A 136 0.63 -12.13 -11.82
CA PHE A 136 1.56 -11.10 -12.28
C PHE A 136 0.89 -9.73 -12.37
N GLN A 137 -0.33 -9.61 -12.91
CA GLN A 137 -0.98 -8.31 -13.13
C GLN A 137 -1.19 -7.46 -11.87
N ARG A 138 -1.20 -8.08 -10.69
CA ARG A 138 -1.30 -7.37 -9.40
C ARG A 138 0.04 -6.89 -8.87
N ALA A 139 1.13 -7.57 -9.19
CA ALA A 139 2.45 -7.27 -8.64
C ALA A 139 3.01 -5.88 -9.04
N PRO A 140 2.86 -5.40 -10.29
CA PRO A 140 3.22 -4.03 -10.67
C PRO A 140 2.40 -2.96 -9.95
N VAL A 141 1.11 -3.22 -9.67
CA VAL A 141 0.24 -2.30 -8.93
C VAL A 141 0.73 -2.17 -7.49
N ASP A 142 0.95 -3.31 -6.82
CA ASP A 142 1.47 -3.34 -5.45
C ASP A 142 2.84 -2.61 -5.37
N ALA A 143 3.69 -2.77 -6.39
CA ALA A 143 4.96 -2.07 -6.47
C ALA A 143 4.80 -0.56 -6.74
N LYS A 144 3.81 -0.14 -7.55
CA LYS A 144 3.48 1.26 -7.85
C LYS A 144 2.97 1.99 -6.62
N GLU A 145 2.17 1.34 -5.77
CA GLU A 145 1.76 1.88 -4.46
C GLU A 145 2.94 2.18 -3.53
N LEU A 146 4.08 1.51 -3.75
CA LEU A 146 5.34 1.77 -3.06
C LEU A 146 6.23 2.81 -3.77
N ASN A 147 5.70 3.63 -4.70
CA ASN A 147 6.41 4.67 -5.46
C ASN A 147 7.66 4.17 -6.22
N ARG A 148 7.75 2.87 -6.50
CA ARG A 148 8.86 2.22 -7.22
C ARG A 148 8.36 1.10 -8.15
N GLY A 149 7.12 1.23 -8.63
CA GLY A 149 6.55 0.29 -9.58
C GLY A 149 7.27 0.36 -10.92
N ILE A 150 7.29 -0.76 -11.64
CA ILE A 150 7.62 -0.75 -13.07
C ILE A 150 6.51 -0.04 -13.84
N SER A 151 6.84 0.58 -14.97
CA SER A 151 5.81 1.18 -15.83
C SER A 151 4.89 0.09 -16.41
N PRO A 152 3.65 0.43 -16.79
CA PRO A 152 2.75 -0.53 -17.44
C PRO A 152 3.35 -1.14 -18.71
N TYR A 153 4.13 -0.34 -19.45
CA TYR A 153 4.91 -0.82 -20.59
C TYR A 153 5.95 -1.87 -20.18
N THR A 154 6.78 -1.59 -19.16
CA THR A 154 7.78 -2.56 -18.68
C THR A 154 7.11 -3.84 -18.16
N ALA A 155 5.94 -3.73 -17.52
CA ALA A 155 5.17 -4.90 -17.08
C ALA A 155 4.64 -5.72 -18.27
N LEU A 156 4.24 -5.07 -19.35
CA LEU A 156 3.84 -5.73 -20.59
C LEU A 156 5.01 -6.49 -21.22
N ILE A 157 6.16 -5.85 -21.41
CA ILE A 157 7.36 -6.48 -22.00
C ILE A 157 7.77 -7.72 -21.20
N ALA A 158 7.69 -7.67 -19.87
CA ALA A 158 7.97 -8.84 -19.02
C ALA A 158 7.01 -10.02 -19.30
N ILE A 159 5.70 -9.77 -19.41
CA ILE A 159 4.72 -10.82 -19.74
C ILE A 159 4.96 -11.36 -21.16
N LEU A 160 5.25 -10.49 -22.13
CA LEU A 160 5.48 -10.90 -23.51
C LEU A 160 6.67 -11.86 -23.61
N GLY A 161 7.78 -11.55 -22.93
CA GLY A 161 8.96 -12.43 -22.92
C GLY A 161 8.71 -13.76 -22.21
N GLU A 162 7.94 -13.78 -21.12
CA GLU A 162 7.64 -15.02 -20.38
C GLU A 162 6.65 -15.93 -21.12
N LEU A 163 5.81 -15.38 -22.00
CA LEU A 163 4.74 -16.12 -22.70
C LEU A 163 5.00 -16.35 -24.19
N GLU A 164 6.17 -15.95 -24.70
CA GLU A 164 6.51 -16.06 -26.13
C GLU A 164 6.45 -17.50 -26.64
N SER A 165 6.88 -18.48 -25.84
CA SER A 165 6.82 -19.90 -26.19
C SER A 165 5.40 -20.46 -26.26
N ASP A 166 4.52 -20.02 -25.37
CA ASP A 166 3.22 -20.66 -25.13
C ASP A 166 2.11 -20.03 -25.97
N VAL A 167 2.18 -18.72 -26.20
CA VAL A 167 1.20 -17.96 -27.00
C VAL A 167 1.91 -17.02 -28.00
N PRO A 168 2.76 -17.54 -28.90
CA PRO A 168 3.58 -16.74 -29.82
C PRO A 168 2.76 -15.80 -30.72
N HIS A 169 1.59 -16.25 -31.18
CA HIS A 169 0.70 -15.45 -32.02
C HIS A 169 0.14 -14.24 -31.27
N TRP A 170 -0.18 -14.40 -29.98
CA TRP A 170 -0.62 -13.29 -29.15
C TRP A 170 0.51 -12.28 -28.96
N VAL A 171 1.72 -12.76 -28.65
CA VAL A 171 2.91 -11.91 -28.48
C VAL A 171 3.19 -11.10 -29.74
N ALA A 172 3.24 -11.75 -30.91
CA ALA A 172 3.46 -11.08 -32.18
C ALA A 172 2.36 -10.03 -32.47
N THR A 173 1.10 -10.35 -32.19
CA THR A 173 -0.03 -9.43 -32.36
C THR A 173 0.12 -8.20 -31.48
N VAL A 174 0.42 -8.38 -30.19
CA VAL A 174 0.59 -7.26 -29.25
C VAL A 174 1.74 -6.37 -29.70
N LEU A 175 2.89 -6.95 -30.05
CA LEU A 175 4.06 -6.19 -30.52
C LEU A 175 3.76 -5.40 -31.80
N LEU A 176 2.99 -5.97 -32.73
CA LEU A 176 2.62 -5.30 -33.99
C LEU A 176 1.68 -4.10 -33.78
N PHE A 177 0.79 -4.18 -32.78
CA PHE A 177 -0.20 -3.13 -32.51
C PHE A 177 0.18 -2.19 -31.36
N LEU A 178 1.41 -2.27 -30.86
CA LEU A 178 1.90 -1.31 -29.88
C LEU A 178 2.09 0.06 -30.54
N PRO A 179 1.54 1.13 -29.96
CA PRO A 179 1.82 2.50 -30.39
C PRO A 179 3.32 2.82 -30.34
N GLU A 180 3.80 3.69 -31.24
CA GLU A 180 5.21 4.12 -31.25
C GLU A 180 5.62 4.82 -29.94
N ASP A 181 4.68 5.53 -29.31
CA ASP A 181 4.81 6.24 -28.04
C ASP A 181 4.48 5.37 -26.80
N ALA A 182 4.27 4.06 -26.97
CA ALA A 182 3.91 3.16 -25.86
C ALA A 182 4.94 3.14 -24.72
N VAL A 183 6.20 3.48 -24.98
CA VAL A 183 7.21 3.53 -23.91
C VAL A 183 6.85 4.59 -22.85
N THR A 184 6.21 5.69 -23.25
CA THR A 184 5.86 6.81 -22.36
C THR A 184 4.38 6.84 -22.00
N ASP A 185 3.50 6.48 -22.94
CA ASP A 185 2.07 6.80 -22.85
C ASP A 185 1.19 5.58 -22.53
N TYR A 186 1.79 4.39 -22.45
CA TYR A 186 1.06 3.15 -22.18
C TYR A 186 0.50 3.13 -20.75
N THR A 187 -0.82 3.01 -20.64
CA THR A 187 -1.53 3.18 -19.38
C THR A 187 -1.72 1.86 -18.62
N ASP A 188 -2.07 1.97 -17.33
CA ASP A 188 -2.50 0.80 -16.55
C ASP A 188 -3.69 0.09 -17.23
N ALA A 189 -4.61 0.85 -17.86
CA ALA A 189 -5.78 0.30 -18.54
C ALA A 189 -5.42 -0.55 -19.77
N ASP A 190 -4.44 -0.11 -20.55
CA ASP A 190 -3.91 -0.84 -21.71
C ASP A 190 -3.23 -2.13 -21.26
N TYR A 191 -2.42 -2.05 -20.20
CA TYR A 191 -1.80 -3.21 -19.58
C TYR A 191 -2.83 -4.26 -19.11
N PHE A 192 -3.86 -3.85 -18.36
CA PHE A 192 -4.90 -4.77 -17.93
C PHE A 192 -5.73 -5.33 -19.09
N LYS A 193 -5.90 -4.56 -20.17
CA LYS A 193 -6.56 -5.04 -21.38
C LYS A 193 -5.75 -6.16 -22.03
N ALA A 194 -4.44 -5.99 -22.18
CA ALA A 194 -3.55 -7.04 -22.70
C ALA A 194 -3.59 -8.30 -21.83
N CYS A 195 -3.54 -8.17 -20.50
CA CYS A 195 -3.67 -9.29 -19.56
C CYS A 195 -4.98 -10.06 -19.75
N ARG A 196 -6.11 -9.37 -19.93
CA ARG A 196 -7.41 -10.03 -20.18
C ARG A 196 -7.46 -10.73 -21.54
N MET A 197 -6.79 -10.19 -22.55
CA MET A 197 -6.77 -10.80 -23.89
C MET A 197 -6.05 -12.15 -23.89
N VAL A 198 -4.87 -12.24 -23.24
CA VAL A 198 -4.12 -13.49 -23.21
C VAL A 198 -4.84 -14.59 -22.41
N ILE A 199 -5.50 -14.23 -21.30
CA ILE A 199 -6.31 -15.16 -20.52
C ILE A 199 -7.42 -15.76 -21.39
N LYS A 200 -8.16 -14.92 -22.13
CA LYS A 200 -9.22 -15.40 -23.04
C LYS A 200 -8.68 -16.30 -24.14
N GLN A 201 -7.51 -15.99 -24.69
CA GLN A 201 -6.90 -16.78 -25.75
C GLN A 201 -6.44 -18.15 -25.25
N ASP A 202 -5.82 -18.22 -24.07
CA ASP A 202 -5.47 -19.47 -23.39
C ASP A 202 -6.72 -20.35 -23.15
N ASP A 203 -7.80 -19.77 -22.63
CA ASP A 203 -9.07 -20.48 -22.43
C ASP A 203 -9.63 -21.06 -23.74
N MET A 204 -9.57 -20.31 -24.84
CA MET A 204 -10.03 -20.77 -26.16
C MET A 204 -9.18 -21.93 -26.70
N LEU A 205 -7.85 -21.86 -26.54
CA LEU A 205 -6.94 -22.93 -26.97
C LEU A 205 -7.16 -24.21 -26.17
N ASN A 206 -7.31 -24.09 -24.85
CA ASN A 206 -7.58 -25.23 -23.96
C ASN A 206 -8.93 -25.90 -24.26
N GLN A 207 -9.97 -25.12 -24.57
CA GLN A 207 -11.27 -25.65 -25.00
C GLN A 207 -11.22 -26.36 -26.35
N ARG A 208 -10.42 -25.85 -27.29
CA ARG A 208 -10.25 -26.48 -28.62
C ARG A 208 -9.54 -27.83 -28.50
N ASN A 209 -8.45 -27.88 -27.74
CA ASN A 209 -7.66 -29.10 -27.55
C ASN A 209 -8.47 -30.20 -26.84
N SER A 210 -9.27 -29.84 -25.84
CA SER A 210 -10.14 -30.78 -25.12
C SER A 210 -11.33 -31.29 -25.94
N ARG A 211 -11.82 -30.54 -26.93
CA ARG A 211 -12.81 -31.03 -27.90
C ARG A 211 -12.22 -32.00 -28.89
N VAL A 212 -11.01 -31.74 -29.39
CA VAL A 212 -10.29 -32.66 -30.30
C VAL A 212 -9.98 -33.98 -29.59
N ALA A 213 -9.54 -33.95 -28.33
CA ALA A 213 -9.22 -35.15 -27.55
C ALA A 213 -10.44 -36.03 -27.17
N ARG A 214 -11.67 -35.50 -27.27
CA ARG A 214 -12.91 -36.27 -26.99
C ARG A 214 -13.61 -36.75 -28.26
N GLY A 215 -13.18 -36.29 -29.43
CA GLY A 215 -13.79 -36.56 -30.73
C GLY A 215 -12.99 -37.50 -31.64
N GLY A 216 -11.86 -38.02 -31.15
CA GLY A 216 -11.07 -39.08 -31.81
C GLY A 216 -11.03 -40.32 -30.95
#